data_AF-A0A8B6H7A1-F1
#
_entry.id   AF-A0A8B6H7A1-F1
#
_cell.length_a   1.000
_cell.length_b   1.000
_cell.length_c   1.000
_cell.angle_alpha   90.00
_cell.angle_beta   90.00
_cell.angle_gamma   90.00
#
_symmetry.space_group_name_H-M   'P 1'
#
loop_
_entity.id
_entity.type
_entity.pdbx_description
1 polymer ?
#
loop_
_entity_poly.entity_id
_entity_poly.type
_entity_poly.pdbx_seq_one_letter_code
_entity_poly.pdbx_strand_id
1 'polypeptide(L)'
;MTVDGEIRILICTNAAGMGVNFFGVHNIIHFNLPRLIDTFVQQLGRAGRDGEFSNELILCRNHKSHLKKVENDLIRMVKDDIINDTESDSSEEVMNRYVSDSEIQLINQKLMSYKYTLTSACSGFIVDSNEVHGLTDEVVTNIVANCITIFTCDDVMGKFPIWSFQTAVDICNIICDVLGDMDMYNLLIFE
;
A
#
# COMPACT_ATOMS: atom_id res chain seq x y z
N MET A 1 35.11 -7.02 -5.38
CA MET A 1 34.93 -7.31 -6.82
C MET A 1 35.04 -8.81 -6.97
N THR A 2 34.09 -9.44 -7.66
CA THR A 2 34.25 -10.85 -8.09
C THR A 2 35.43 -10.96 -9.05
N VAL A 3 35.83 -12.20 -9.35
CA VAL A 3 36.99 -12.50 -10.20
C VAL A 3 36.85 -11.89 -11.61
N ASP A 4 35.61 -11.63 -12.04
CA ASP A 4 35.26 -11.00 -13.33
C ASP A 4 34.99 -9.47 -13.23
N GLY A 5 35.15 -8.88 -12.03
CA GLY A 5 34.93 -7.44 -11.83
C GLY A 5 33.47 -7.03 -11.62
N GLU A 6 32.54 -7.98 -11.53
CA GLU A 6 31.11 -7.69 -11.34
C GLU A 6 30.81 -7.13 -9.94
N ILE A 7 29.92 -6.14 -9.89
CA ILE A 7 29.46 -5.48 -8.67
C ILE A 7 28.02 -5.94 -8.42
N ARG A 8 27.81 -6.73 -7.37
CA ARG A 8 26.48 -7.23 -7.00
C ARG A 8 25.64 -6.20 -6.25
N ILE A 9 26.29 -5.33 -5.47
CA ILE A 9 25.64 -4.31 -4.65
C ILE A 9 26.44 -3.03 -4.78
N LEU A 10 25.76 -1.95 -5.16
CA LEU A 10 26.31 -0.61 -5.19
C LEU A 10 25.55 0.24 -4.18
N ILE A 11 26.28 0.84 -3.24
CA ILE A 11 25.73 1.80 -2.27
C ILE A 11 26.15 3.19 -2.75
N CYS A 12 25.17 4.04 -3.06
CA CYS A 12 25.40 5.37 -3.59
C CYS A 12 24.42 6.38 -3.00
N THR A 13 24.85 7.63 -2.85
CA THR A 13 23.96 8.78 -2.63
C THR A 13 23.53 9.37 -3.97
N ASN A 14 22.52 10.26 -3.98
CA ASN A 14 21.99 10.88 -5.22
C ASN A 14 23.10 11.46 -6.13
N ALA A 15 24.17 12.00 -5.55
CA ALA A 15 25.27 12.61 -6.29
C ALA A 15 26.14 11.60 -7.06
N ALA A 16 26.16 10.33 -6.64
CA ALA A 16 27.01 9.30 -7.24
C ALA A 16 26.36 8.59 -8.45
N GLY A 17 25.12 8.92 -8.82
CA GLY A 17 24.42 8.31 -9.95
C GLY A 17 24.40 9.15 -11.23
N MET A 18 24.64 10.47 -11.17
CA MET A 18 24.51 11.34 -12.34
C MET A 18 25.58 11.02 -13.39
N GLY A 19 25.14 10.66 -14.60
CA GLY A 19 26.05 10.34 -15.72
C GLY A 19 26.56 8.90 -15.79
N VAL A 20 26.20 8.03 -14.83
CA VAL A 20 26.57 6.61 -14.87
C VAL A 20 25.38 5.76 -15.27
N ASN A 21 25.57 4.92 -16.29
CA ASN A 21 24.60 3.94 -16.75
C ASN A 21 24.98 2.55 -16.21
N PHE A 22 24.20 2.04 -15.27
CA PHE A 22 24.35 0.68 -14.76
C PHE A 22 23.41 -0.23 -15.55
N PHE A 23 23.95 -1.26 -16.19
CA PHE A 23 23.15 -2.25 -16.92
C PHE A 23 22.81 -3.43 -15.98
N GLY A 24 21.65 -4.07 -16.18
CA GLY A 24 21.21 -5.22 -15.37
C GLY A 24 20.85 -4.89 -13.92
N VAL A 25 20.34 -3.68 -13.66
CA VAL A 25 19.82 -3.32 -12.34
C VAL A 25 18.35 -3.73 -12.27
N HIS A 26 18.04 -4.68 -11.38
CA HIS A 26 16.67 -5.16 -11.18
C HIS A 26 16.11 -4.82 -9.80
N ASN A 27 16.93 -4.37 -8.85
CA ASN A 27 16.49 -4.07 -7.50
C ASN A 27 17.06 -2.72 -7.06
N ILE A 28 16.20 -1.83 -6.61
CA ILE A 28 16.58 -0.54 -6.01
C ILE A 28 16.08 -0.52 -4.56
N ILE A 29 16.94 -0.12 -3.64
CA ILE A 29 16.60 0.01 -2.22
C ILE A 29 16.88 1.44 -1.76
N HIS A 30 15.84 2.16 -1.38
CA HIS A 30 15.96 3.50 -0.80
C HIS A 30 16.08 3.40 0.72
N PHE A 31 17.25 3.75 1.23
CA PHE A 31 17.44 3.96 2.67
C PHE A 31 16.96 5.37 3.02
N ASN A 32 15.75 5.44 3.57
CA ASN A 32 14.98 6.65 3.86
C ASN A 32 14.14 7.17 2.67
N LEU A 33 13.12 7.97 2.99
CA LEU A 33 12.23 8.56 2.00
C LEU A 33 12.98 9.50 1.05
N PRO A 34 12.62 9.52 -0.24
CA PRO A 34 13.12 10.52 -1.17
C PRO A 34 12.68 11.92 -0.72
N ARG A 35 13.48 12.94 -1.04
CA ARG A 35 13.10 14.34 -0.70
C ARG A 35 12.12 14.95 -1.69
N LEU A 36 12.17 14.50 -2.94
CA LEU A 36 11.40 15.01 -4.07
C LEU A 36 10.99 13.83 -4.94
N ILE A 37 9.77 13.87 -5.47
CA ILE A 37 9.23 12.83 -6.33
C ILE A 37 9.96 12.72 -7.67
N ASP A 38 10.35 13.84 -8.27
CA ASP A 38 11.16 13.84 -9.51
C ASP A 38 12.48 13.08 -9.34
N THR A 39 13.14 13.29 -8.20
CA THR A 39 14.40 12.63 -7.89
C THR A 39 14.18 11.14 -7.66
N PHE A 40 13.06 10.78 -7.04
CA PHE A 40 12.64 9.40 -6.85
C PHE A 40 12.40 8.69 -8.19
N VAL A 41 11.56 9.26 -9.06
CA VAL A 41 11.27 8.71 -10.39
C VAL A 41 12.54 8.55 -11.23
N GLN A 42 13.44 9.53 -11.19
CA GLN A 42 14.73 9.43 -11.87
C GLN A 42 15.60 8.28 -11.35
N GLN A 43 15.53 7.97 -10.06
CA GLN A 43 16.25 6.87 -9.45
C GLN A 43 15.63 5.53 -9.85
N LEU A 44 14.31 5.41 -9.79
CA LEU A 44 13.57 4.23 -10.24
C LEU A 44 13.89 3.87 -11.69
N GLY A 45 13.95 4.87 -12.58
CA GLY A 45 14.25 4.69 -14.01
C GLY A 45 15.68 4.20 -14.33
N ARG A 46 16.47 3.84 -13.31
CA ARG A 46 17.76 3.16 -13.47
C ARG A 46 17.62 1.63 -13.52
N ALA A 47 16.55 1.08 -12.95
CA ALA A 47 16.27 -0.34 -13.03
C ALA A 47 15.43 -0.69 -14.26
N GLY A 48 15.43 -1.96 -14.67
CA GLY A 48 14.54 -2.49 -15.71
C GLY A 48 14.79 -1.94 -17.12
N ARG A 49 16.00 -1.42 -17.40
CA ARG A 49 16.36 -0.87 -18.73
C ARG A 49 16.48 -1.93 -19.82
N ASP A 50 16.59 -3.19 -19.43
CA ASP A 50 16.59 -4.37 -20.28
C ASP A 50 15.18 -4.89 -20.59
N GLY A 51 14.13 -4.29 -20.01
CA GLY A 51 12.74 -4.68 -20.21
C GLY A 51 12.29 -5.84 -19.31
N GLU A 52 13.17 -6.35 -18.45
CA GLU A 52 12.81 -7.33 -17.43
C GLU A 52 12.18 -6.65 -16.20
N PHE A 53 11.40 -7.40 -15.44
CA PHE A 53 10.78 -6.89 -14.22
C PHE A 53 11.85 -6.42 -13.22
N SER A 54 11.57 -5.27 -12.60
CA SER A 54 12.41 -4.70 -11.55
C SER A 54 11.59 -4.35 -10.32
N ASN A 55 12.19 -4.50 -9.14
CA ASN A 55 11.58 -4.22 -7.86
C ASN A 55 12.19 -2.96 -7.23
N GLU A 56 11.39 -2.31 -6.40
CA GLU A 56 11.83 -1.22 -5.55
C GLU A 56 11.32 -1.39 -4.11
N LEU A 57 12.15 -1.00 -3.15
CA LEU A 57 11.89 -1.08 -1.72
C LEU A 57 12.37 0.18 -1.00
N ILE A 58 11.47 0.88 -0.31
CA ILE A 58 11.82 1.97 0.61
C ILE A 58 11.92 1.44 2.04
N LEU A 59 13.10 1.58 2.63
CA LEU A 59 13.34 1.30 4.05
C LEU A 59 13.35 2.61 4.83
N CYS A 60 12.24 2.91 5.51
CA CYS A 60 12.14 4.07 6.39
C CYS A 60 12.14 3.65 7.88
N ARG A 61 12.87 4.40 8.72
CA ARG A 61 12.88 4.15 10.17
C ARG A 61 11.63 4.75 10.79
N ASN A 62 10.82 3.90 11.40
CA ASN A 62 9.57 4.31 12.02
C ASN A 62 9.80 4.67 13.50
N HIS A 63 9.78 5.96 13.85
CA HIS A 63 9.70 6.41 15.24
C HIS A 63 8.26 6.83 15.50
N LYS A 64 7.62 6.43 16.61
CA LYS A 64 6.18 6.68 16.87
C LYS A 64 5.74 8.14 16.72
N SER A 65 6.64 9.11 16.94
CA SER A 65 6.40 10.56 16.73
C SER A 65 6.64 11.05 15.28
N HIS A 66 7.07 10.16 14.39
CA HIS A 66 7.42 10.42 12.99
C HIS A 66 6.45 9.78 11.99
N LEU A 67 5.50 8.92 12.40
CA LEU A 67 4.47 8.39 11.49
C LEU A 67 3.70 9.51 10.79
N LYS A 68 3.19 10.47 11.56
CA LYS A 68 2.57 11.68 11.02
C LYS A 68 3.52 12.49 10.14
N LYS A 69 4.84 12.44 10.37
CA LYS A 69 5.81 13.16 9.54
C LYS A 69 6.04 12.43 8.22
N VAL A 70 6.21 11.10 8.26
CA VAL A 70 6.32 10.26 7.07
C VAL A 70 5.07 10.37 6.21
N GLU A 71 3.89 10.27 6.82
CA GLU A 71 2.61 10.48 6.16
C GLU A 71 2.52 11.89 5.56
N ASN A 72 2.84 12.93 6.32
CA ASN A 72 2.89 14.30 5.79
C ASN A 72 3.94 14.49 4.70
N ASP A 73 5.08 13.82 4.77
CA ASP A 73 6.16 13.93 3.79
C ASP A 73 5.77 13.18 2.50
N LEU A 74 5.11 12.01 2.59
CA LEU A 74 4.50 11.32 1.45
C LEU A 74 3.39 12.16 0.81
N ILE A 75 2.50 12.69 1.65
CA ILE A 75 1.44 13.60 1.21
C ILE A 75 2.04 14.86 0.58
N ARG A 76 3.12 15.43 1.12
CA ARG A 76 3.83 16.58 0.52
C ARG A 76 4.47 16.21 -0.80
N MET A 77 5.11 15.05 -0.91
CA MET A 77 5.68 14.60 -2.18
C MET A 77 4.63 14.47 -3.29
N VAL A 78 3.39 14.14 -2.94
CA VAL A 78 2.25 14.07 -3.88
C VAL A 78 1.59 15.46 -4.08
N LYS A 79 1.48 16.28 -3.03
CA LYS A 79 0.86 17.61 -3.06
C LYS A 79 1.76 18.69 -3.67
N ASP A 80 3.08 18.52 -3.65
CA ASP A 80 3.98 19.46 -4.33
C ASP A 80 3.78 19.40 -5.87
N ASP A 81 3.16 18.33 -6.39
CA ASP A 81 2.70 18.20 -7.78
C ASP A 81 1.23 18.62 -7.98
N ILE A 82 0.44 18.65 -6.90
CA ILE A 82 -1.02 18.80 -6.91
C ILE A 82 -1.40 19.78 -5.79
N ILE A 83 -1.75 21.03 -6.14
CA ILE A 83 -2.55 22.02 -5.36
C ILE A 83 -1.75 23.15 -4.67
N ASN A 84 -1.69 24.40 -5.18
CA ASN A 84 -2.78 25.41 -5.17
C ASN A 84 -4.20 24.86 -5.03
N ASP A 85 -4.81 25.24 -3.90
CA ASP A 85 -6.24 25.18 -3.55
C ASP A 85 -6.77 24.06 -2.64
N THR A 86 -7.18 24.54 -1.47
CA THR A 86 -8.27 24.02 -0.62
C THR A 86 -7.92 22.91 0.37
N GLU A 87 -7.62 23.38 1.59
CA GLU A 87 -8.00 22.74 2.84
C GLU A 87 -9.53 22.59 2.91
N SER A 88 -10.02 21.45 3.43
CA SER A 88 -11.29 21.41 4.14
C SER A 88 -11.29 20.30 5.18
N ASP A 89 -11.67 20.74 6.38
CA ASP A 89 -11.88 20.01 7.62
C ASP A 89 -13.34 19.54 7.65
N SER A 90 -13.61 18.29 8.00
CA SER A 90 -14.98 17.85 8.31
C SER A 90 -14.97 16.76 9.37
N SER A 91 -15.65 17.06 10.47
CA SER A 91 -15.96 16.18 11.57
C SER A 91 -16.99 15.14 11.13
N GLU A 92 -16.62 13.86 11.13
CA GLU A 92 -17.50 12.75 10.76
C GLU A 92 -18.48 12.42 11.89
N GLU A 93 -19.78 12.56 11.63
CA GLU A 93 -20.80 11.87 12.41
C GLU A 93 -20.69 10.37 12.14
N VAL A 94 -20.35 9.58 13.17
CA VAL A 94 -20.13 8.15 13.04
C VAL A 94 -21.46 7.43 12.86
N MET A 95 -21.84 7.19 11.61
CA MET A 95 -22.90 6.26 11.26
C MET A 95 -22.49 4.85 11.68
N ASN A 96 -23.25 4.20 12.55
CA ASN A 96 -23.02 2.81 12.95
C ASN A 96 -24.10 1.92 12.32
N ARG A 97 -23.69 0.89 11.58
CA ARG A 97 -24.63 -0.14 11.09
C ARG A 97 -24.93 -1.17 12.18
N TYR A 98 -26.02 -1.90 12.03
CA TYR A 98 -26.29 -3.09 12.84
C TYR A 98 -25.73 -4.33 12.13
N VAL A 99 -25.01 -5.19 12.85
CA VAL A 99 -24.47 -6.44 12.32
C VAL A 99 -24.79 -7.58 13.28
N SER A 100 -25.37 -8.66 12.78
CA SER A 100 -25.66 -9.87 13.55
C SER A 100 -24.42 -10.76 13.70
N ASP A 101 -24.36 -11.56 14.77
CA ASP A 101 -23.24 -12.49 15.02
C ASP A 101 -23.03 -13.48 13.87
N SER A 102 -24.11 -13.89 13.18
CA SER A 102 -24.04 -14.73 11.98
C SER A 102 -23.35 -14.05 10.80
N GLU A 103 -23.59 -12.75 10.59
CA GLU A 103 -22.96 -11.97 9.53
C GLU A 103 -21.49 -11.74 9.83
N ILE A 104 -21.14 -11.43 11.09
CA ILE A 104 -19.75 -11.30 11.55
C ILE A 104 -18.96 -12.58 11.24
N GLN A 105 -19.54 -13.74 11.55
CA GLN A 105 -18.90 -15.03 11.28
C GLN A 105 -18.74 -15.30 9.77
N LEU A 106 -19.72 -14.90 8.96
CA LEU A 106 -19.66 -15.02 7.50
C LEU A 106 -18.63 -14.08 6.87
N ILE A 107 -18.54 -12.83 7.35
CA ILE A 107 -17.52 -11.85 6.92
C ILE A 107 -16.13 -12.42 7.23
N ASN A 108 -15.91 -12.93 8.44
CA ASN A 108 -14.64 -13.54 8.82
C ASN A 108 -14.27 -14.71 7.90
N GLN A 109 -15.21 -15.60 7.59
CA GLN A 109 -14.99 -16.72 6.68
C GLN A 109 -14.59 -16.24 5.27
N LYS A 110 -15.31 -15.25 4.72
CA LYS A 110 -15.01 -14.69 3.39
C LYS A 110 -13.66 -13.98 3.36
N LEU A 111 -13.36 -13.12 4.33
CA LEU A 111 -12.08 -12.41 4.41
C LEU A 111 -10.89 -13.36 4.54
N MET A 112 -11.02 -14.43 5.34
CA MET A 112 -9.98 -15.44 5.48
C MET A 112 -9.74 -16.22 4.16
N SER A 113 -10.80 -16.53 3.42
CA SER A 113 -10.68 -17.18 2.11
C SER A 113 -10.02 -16.28 1.06
N TYR A 114 -10.34 -14.98 1.09
CA TYR A 114 -9.72 -13.99 0.22
C TYR A 114 -8.24 -13.80 0.57
N LYS A 115 -7.89 -13.72 1.86
CA LYS A 115 -6.51 -13.71 2.35
C LYS A 115 -5.71 -14.90 1.79
N TYR A 116 -6.23 -16.11 1.93
CA TYR A 116 -5.56 -17.32 1.43
C TYR A 116 -5.29 -17.26 -0.09
N THR A 117 -6.20 -16.67 -0.85
CA THR A 117 -6.05 -16.48 -2.30
C THR A 117 -4.91 -15.50 -2.61
N LEU A 118 -4.85 -14.37 -1.90
CA LEU A 118 -3.77 -13.38 -2.02
C LEU A 118 -2.41 -13.98 -1.64
N THR A 119 -2.34 -14.68 -0.51
CA THR A 119 -1.12 -15.35 -0.04
C THR A 119 -0.61 -16.38 -1.06
N SER A 120 -1.52 -17.14 -1.67
CA SER A 120 -1.17 -18.16 -2.68
C SER A 120 -0.64 -17.54 -3.98
N ALA A 121 -1.16 -16.37 -4.38
CA ALA A 121 -0.66 -15.63 -5.54
C ALA A 121 0.76 -15.07 -5.32
N CYS A 122 1.15 -14.83 -4.06
CA CYS A 122 2.45 -14.27 -3.68
C CYS A 122 3.55 -15.32 -3.41
N SER A 123 3.31 -16.60 -3.72
CA SER A 123 4.22 -17.75 -3.45
C SER A 123 5.64 -17.64 -4.05
N GLY A 124 5.96 -16.59 -4.83
CA GLY A 124 7.27 -16.35 -5.44
C GLY A 124 8.11 -15.26 -4.77
N PHE A 125 7.61 -14.59 -3.72
CA PHE A 125 8.31 -13.47 -3.08
C PHE A 125 9.20 -13.93 -1.91
N ILE A 126 10.28 -13.18 -1.62
CA ILE A 126 11.27 -13.50 -0.58
C ILE A 126 10.76 -13.18 0.84
N VAL A 127 9.78 -12.27 0.96
CA VAL A 127 9.18 -11.85 2.24
C VAL A 127 8.02 -12.77 2.61
N ASP A 128 7.72 -12.87 3.91
CA ASP A 128 6.57 -13.63 4.39
C ASP A 128 5.31 -13.19 3.63
N SER A 129 4.67 -14.18 3.00
CA SER A 129 3.44 -14.03 2.23
C SER A 129 2.30 -13.35 3.00
N ASN A 130 2.34 -13.38 4.34
CA ASN A 130 1.37 -12.70 5.21
C ASN A 130 1.52 -11.17 5.27
N GLU A 131 2.67 -10.61 4.89
CA GLU A 131 2.95 -9.18 5.02
C GLU A 131 2.80 -8.40 3.70
N VAL A 132 2.67 -9.07 2.56
CA VAL A 132 2.75 -8.41 1.23
C VAL A 132 1.61 -7.43 0.96
N HIS A 133 0.41 -7.73 1.46
CA HIS A 133 -0.79 -6.92 1.23
C HIS A 133 -1.32 -6.26 2.52
N GLY A 134 -0.62 -6.41 3.64
CA GLY A 134 -1.01 -5.83 4.94
C GLY A 134 -2.24 -6.46 5.62
N LEU A 135 -2.83 -7.52 5.04
CA LEU A 135 -4.00 -8.23 5.61
C LEU A 135 -3.52 -9.46 6.41
N THR A 136 -2.97 -9.22 7.59
CA THR A 136 -2.62 -10.29 8.54
C THR A 136 -3.86 -10.85 9.24
N ASP A 137 -3.74 -11.99 9.92
CA ASP A 137 -4.85 -12.56 10.71
C ASP A 137 -5.36 -11.60 11.79
N GLU A 138 -4.46 -10.83 12.38
CA GLU A 138 -4.81 -9.80 13.36
C GLU A 138 -5.58 -8.66 12.70
N VAL A 139 -5.17 -8.22 11.50
CA VAL A 139 -5.88 -7.18 10.75
C VAL A 139 -7.26 -7.67 10.32
N VAL A 140 -7.41 -8.92 9.87
CA VAL A 140 -8.74 -9.51 9.57
C VAL A 140 -9.63 -9.48 10.80
N THR A 141 -9.11 -9.91 11.96
CA THR A 141 -9.86 -9.89 13.22
C THR A 141 -10.30 -8.47 13.59
N ASN A 142 -9.41 -7.48 13.41
CA ASN A 142 -9.71 -6.08 13.68
C ASN A 142 -10.72 -5.49 12.69
N ILE A 143 -10.68 -5.87 11.42
CA ILE A 143 -11.67 -5.47 10.40
C ILE A 143 -13.04 -6.02 10.76
N VAL A 144 -13.11 -7.31 11.13
CA VAL A 144 -14.35 -7.96 11.55
C VAL A 144 -14.91 -7.29 12.82
N ALA A 145 -14.07 -6.96 13.79
CA ALA A 145 -14.50 -6.27 15.01
C ALA A 145 -15.03 -4.84 14.76
N ASN A 146 -14.50 -4.15 13.75
CA ASN A 146 -14.85 -2.76 13.43
C ASN A 146 -15.72 -2.63 12.17
N CYS A 147 -16.23 -3.74 11.62
CA CYS A 147 -17.00 -3.78 10.37
C CYS A 147 -18.22 -2.85 10.39
N ILE A 148 -18.68 -2.51 11.59
CA ILE A 148 -19.79 -1.59 11.84
C ILE A 148 -19.55 -0.19 11.24
N THR A 149 -18.28 0.21 11.15
CA THR A 149 -17.83 1.56 10.78
C THR A 149 -17.16 1.66 9.42
N ILE A 150 -17.21 0.60 8.59
CA ILE A 150 -16.45 0.51 7.33
C ILE A 150 -17.37 0.67 6.12
N PHE A 151 -17.58 1.90 5.64
CA PHE A 151 -18.51 2.19 4.53
C PHE A 151 -17.80 2.41 3.19
N THR A 152 -16.54 2.84 3.24
CA THR A 152 -15.75 3.21 2.07
C THR A 152 -14.41 2.47 2.03
N CYS A 153 -13.76 2.45 0.87
CA CYS A 153 -12.38 1.98 0.79
C CYS A 153 -11.41 2.90 1.59
N ASP A 154 -11.73 4.19 1.70
CA ASP A 154 -10.99 5.14 2.54
C ASP A 154 -11.08 4.80 4.04
N ASP A 155 -12.25 4.32 4.52
CA ASP A 155 -12.37 3.81 5.89
C ASP A 155 -11.42 2.64 6.16
N VAL A 156 -11.29 1.74 5.18
CA VAL A 156 -10.43 0.56 5.29
C VAL A 156 -8.96 0.98 5.33
N MET A 157 -8.53 1.85 4.40
CA MET A 157 -7.14 2.30 4.31
C MET A 157 -6.74 3.26 5.42
N GLY A 158 -7.69 4.04 5.96
CA GLY A 158 -7.44 4.96 7.07
C GLY A 158 -7.38 4.28 8.44
N LYS A 159 -8.16 3.21 8.67
CA LYS A 159 -8.26 2.53 9.97
C LYS A 159 -7.34 1.32 10.09
N PHE A 160 -6.94 0.70 8.99
CA PHE A 160 -6.14 -0.54 8.99
C PHE A 160 -4.88 -0.40 8.12
N PRO A 161 -3.79 -1.15 8.42
CA PRO A 161 -2.55 -1.10 7.66
C PRO A 161 -2.65 -1.86 6.33
N ILE A 162 -3.60 -1.50 5.47
CA ILE A 162 -3.79 -2.07 4.14
C ILE A 162 -3.16 -1.14 3.11
N TRP A 163 -2.21 -1.68 2.33
CA TRP A 163 -1.38 -0.87 1.42
C TRP A 163 -1.88 -0.87 -0.02
N SER A 164 -2.77 -1.80 -0.37
CA SER A 164 -3.30 -1.95 -1.72
C SER A 164 -4.73 -1.40 -1.79
N PHE A 165 -4.94 -0.41 -2.65
CA PHE A 165 -6.27 0.15 -2.92
C PHE A 165 -7.25 -0.91 -3.41
N GLN A 166 -6.81 -1.79 -4.32
CA GLN A 166 -7.65 -2.87 -4.83
C GLN A 166 -8.09 -3.82 -3.71
N THR A 167 -7.19 -4.14 -2.79
CA THR A 167 -7.49 -4.97 -1.62
C THR A 167 -8.49 -4.30 -0.68
N ALA A 168 -8.39 -2.98 -0.49
CA ALA A 168 -9.36 -2.21 0.29
C ALA A 168 -10.75 -2.21 -0.37
N VAL A 169 -10.82 -2.06 -1.69
CA VAL A 169 -12.05 -2.17 -2.48
C VAL A 169 -12.65 -3.57 -2.34
N ASP A 170 -11.86 -4.63 -2.49
CA ASP A 170 -12.34 -6.01 -2.39
C ASP A 170 -12.86 -6.33 -0.97
N ILE A 171 -12.19 -5.83 0.07
CA ILE A 171 -12.64 -5.97 1.47
C ILE A 171 -13.98 -5.28 1.68
N CYS A 172 -14.12 -4.06 1.19
CA CYS A 172 -15.35 -3.29 1.32
C CYS A 172 -16.51 -3.98 0.57
N ASN A 173 -16.26 -4.47 -0.66
CA ASN A 173 -17.21 -5.30 -1.41
C ASN A 173 -17.62 -6.56 -0.64
N ILE A 174 -16.68 -7.30 -0.04
CA ILE A 174 -17.00 -8.50 0.75
C ILE A 174 -17.93 -8.15 1.93
N ILE A 175 -17.69 -7.02 2.59
CA ILE A 175 -18.52 -6.55 3.71
C ILE A 175 -19.91 -6.16 3.20
N CYS A 176 -20.01 -5.34 2.14
CA CYS A 176 -21.27 -4.93 1.54
C CYS A 176 -22.09 -6.12 1.03
N ASP A 177 -21.45 -7.10 0.38
CA ASP A 177 -22.07 -8.33 -0.10
C ASP A 177 -22.71 -9.16 1.02
N VAL A 178 -22.10 -9.18 2.21
CA VAL A 178 -22.64 -9.93 3.35
C VAL A 178 -23.80 -9.17 4.00
N LEU A 179 -23.69 -7.84 4.08
CA LEU A 179 -24.68 -7.00 4.75
C LEU A 179 -25.86 -6.61 3.85
N GLY A 180 -25.77 -6.86 2.55
CA GLY A 180 -26.84 -6.57 1.60
C GLY A 180 -26.94 -5.09 1.22
N ASP A 181 -25.90 -4.29 1.53
CA ASP A 181 -25.80 -2.88 1.16
C ASP A 181 -25.36 -2.77 -0.31
N MET A 182 -26.30 -3.05 -1.22
CA MET A 182 -26.02 -3.27 -2.66
C MET A 182 -25.76 -2.01 -3.49
N ASP A 183 -25.83 -0.79 -2.93
CA ASP A 183 -25.78 0.44 -3.74
C ASP A 183 -24.67 1.41 -3.30
N MET A 184 -23.41 1.11 -3.62
CA MET A 184 -22.41 2.18 -3.71
C MET A 184 -21.27 1.95 -4.73
N TYR A 185 -21.41 1.00 -5.65
CA TYR A 185 -20.35 0.68 -6.62
C TYR A 185 -20.69 0.94 -8.09
N ASN A 186 -21.94 1.24 -8.44
CA ASN A 186 -22.32 1.58 -9.82
C ASN A 186 -22.14 3.07 -10.20
N LEU A 187 -21.53 3.89 -9.35
CA LEU A 187 -21.41 5.35 -9.58
C LEU A 187 -19.97 5.88 -9.73
N LEU A 188 -18.94 5.02 -9.70
CA LEU A 188 -17.53 5.47 -9.84
C LEU A 188 -16.77 4.84 -11.02
N ILE A 189 -17.44 4.14 -11.95
CA ILE A 189 -16.82 3.61 -13.18
C ILE A 189 -17.23 4.42 -14.44
N PHE A 190 -18.05 5.47 -14.29
CA PHE A 190 -18.34 6.41 -15.38
C PHE A 190 -18.26 7.85 -14.87
N GLU A 191 -17.03 8.39 -14.81
CA GLU A 191 -16.68 9.74 -15.30
C GLU A 191 -15.15 9.87 -15.44
#